data_AF-A0A537N728-F1
#
_entry.id   AF-A0A537N728-F1
#
_cell.length_a   1.000
_cell.length_b   1.000
_cell.length_c   1.000
_cell.angle_alpha   90.00
_cell.angle_beta   90.00
_cell.angle_gamma   90.00
#
_symmetry.space_group_name_H-M   'P 1'
#
loop_
_entity.id
_entity.type
_entity.pdbx_description
1 polymer ?
#
loop_
_entity_poly.entity_id
_entity_poly.type
_entity_poly.pdbx_seq_one_letter_code
_entity_poly.pdbx_strand_id
1 'polypeptide(L)'
;MNIVIITPARPSSRSGNWTTALRWAKIFRRLGHSARVATEYDGTPAELMVALHAWRSAGAVRRFRELHPDRPLVVALSGTDLYQYIDRDPRPTLRSLESADRLVALQELARRRIPPRLRRKLRIIHQSAPPLPRPGARPSQAFEVAVIAHLRKVKDPLRAAEAARLLPAASRLRIVHVGGADSPQWAARAKAEMER
;
A
#
# COMPACT_ATOMS: atom_id res chain seq x y z
N MET A 1 -13.23 -7.95 20.76
CA MET A 1 -13.65 -6.94 19.79
C MET A 1 -13.88 -7.59 18.43
N ASN A 2 -14.94 -7.16 17.75
CA ASN A 2 -15.23 -7.43 16.35
C ASN A 2 -14.69 -6.31 15.47
N ILE A 3 -13.65 -6.60 14.69
CA ILE A 3 -12.89 -5.61 13.92
C ILE A 3 -13.18 -5.77 12.43
N VAL A 4 -13.51 -4.68 11.74
CA VAL A 4 -13.58 -4.63 10.28
C VAL A 4 -12.34 -3.94 9.73
N ILE A 5 -11.63 -4.61 8.82
CA ILE A 5 -10.50 -4.04 8.10
C ILE A 5 -10.93 -3.78 6.66
N ILE A 6 -10.98 -2.51 6.28
CA ILE A 6 -11.32 -2.09 4.91
C ILE A 6 -10.03 -1.94 4.11
N THR A 7 -9.98 -2.55 2.93
CA THR A 7 -8.85 -2.43 2.01
C THR A 7 -9.33 -2.20 0.58
N PRO A 8 -8.75 -1.24 -0.18
CA PRO A 8 -9.17 -0.99 -1.56
C PRO A 8 -8.63 -2.03 -2.54
N ALA A 9 -7.88 -3.01 -2.05
CA ALA A 9 -7.30 -4.07 -2.86
C ALA A 9 -8.28 -5.22 -3.03
N ARG A 10 -8.43 -5.68 -4.28
CA ARG A 10 -9.27 -6.84 -4.60
C ARG A 10 -8.82 -8.08 -3.80
N PRO A 11 -9.77 -8.96 -3.41
CA PRO A 11 -9.45 -10.23 -2.78
C PRO A 11 -8.45 -11.01 -3.60
N SER A 12 -7.52 -11.69 -2.92
CA SER A 12 -6.47 -12.51 -3.53
C SER A 12 -5.48 -11.77 -4.44
N SER A 13 -5.50 -10.43 -4.45
CA SER A 13 -4.47 -9.65 -5.16
C SER A 13 -3.11 -9.73 -4.45
N ARG A 14 -2.02 -9.70 -5.20
CA ARG A 14 -0.65 -9.59 -4.65
C ARG A 14 -0.25 -8.14 -4.31
N SER A 15 -1.24 -7.28 -4.04
CA SER A 15 -1.00 -5.88 -3.76
C SER A 15 -0.57 -5.66 -2.30
N GLY A 16 0.24 -4.62 -2.06
CA GLY A 16 0.70 -4.29 -0.71
C GLY A 16 -0.43 -4.05 0.30
N ASN A 17 -1.55 -3.44 -0.12
CA ASN A 17 -2.69 -3.19 0.76
C ASN A 17 -3.42 -4.48 1.13
N TRP A 18 -3.56 -5.44 0.20
CA TRP A 18 -4.14 -6.74 0.51
C TRP A 18 -3.28 -7.51 1.50
N THR A 19 -1.97 -7.60 1.25
CA THR A 19 -1.01 -8.23 2.16
C THR A 19 -1.03 -7.59 3.54
N THR A 20 -1.09 -6.26 3.62
CA THR A 20 -1.18 -5.53 4.89
C THR A 20 -2.46 -5.88 5.65
N ALA A 21 -3.62 -5.85 4.98
CA ALA A 21 -4.91 -6.17 5.59
C ALA A 21 -4.93 -7.59 6.18
N LEU A 22 -4.46 -8.59 5.43
CA LEU A 22 -4.39 -9.98 5.91
C LEU A 22 -3.43 -10.15 7.09
N ARG A 23 -2.26 -9.50 7.03
CA ARG A 23 -1.28 -9.54 8.13
C ARG A 23 -1.86 -8.93 9.40
N TRP A 24 -2.52 -7.77 9.28
CA TRP A 24 -3.13 -7.10 10.43
C TRP A 24 -4.32 -7.90 10.98
N ALA A 25 -5.16 -8.50 10.13
CA ALA A 25 -6.21 -9.41 10.57
C ALA A 25 -5.64 -10.58 11.39
N LYS A 26 -4.53 -11.17 10.93
CA LYS A 26 -3.84 -12.25 11.66
C LYS A 26 -3.31 -11.78 13.01
N ILE A 27 -2.74 -10.58 13.09
CA ILE A 27 -2.26 -10.00 14.34
C ILE A 27 -3.42 -9.79 15.32
N PHE A 28 -4.51 -9.16 14.89
CA PHE A 28 -5.69 -8.96 15.74
C PHE A 28 -6.27 -10.28 16.25
N ARG A 29 -6.34 -11.31 15.40
CA ARG A 29 -6.81 -12.65 15.81
C ARG A 29 -5.91 -13.29 16.86
N ARG A 30 -4.58 -13.14 16.74
CA ARG A 30 -3.63 -13.62 17.75
C ARG A 30 -3.76 -12.89 19.10
N LEU A 31 -4.26 -11.66 19.09
CA LEU A 31 -4.55 -10.87 20.28
C LEU A 31 -5.94 -11.17 20.88
N GLY A 32 -6.66 -12.19 20.38
CA GLY A 32 -7.96 -12.59 20.91
C GLY A 32 -9.16 -11.80 20.35
N HIS A 33 -8.99 -11.10 19.22
CA HIS A 33 -10.09 -10.38 18.56
C HIS A 33 -10.63 -11.12 17.33
N SER A 34 -11.88 -10.87 16.96
CA SER A 34 -12.37 -11.25 15.64
C SER A 34 -12.02 -10.15 14.63
N ALA A 35 -11.59 -10.54 13.43
CA ALA A 35 -11.21 -9.59 12.38
C ALA A 35 -11.69 -10.07 11.01
N ARG A 36 -12.49 -9.27 10.33
CA ARG A 36 -12.91 -9.49 8.94
C ARG A 36 -12.23 -8.49 8.01
N VAL A 37 -11.82 -8.95 6.83
CA VAL A 37 -11.27 -8.09 5.78
C VAL A 37 -12.33 -7.93 4.70
N ALA A 38 -12.61 -6.70 4.29
CA ALA A 38 -13.58 -6.39 3.25
C ALA A 38 -13.06 -5.26 2.34
N THR A 39 -13.54 -5.22 1.10
CA THR A 39 -13.26 -4.13 0.17
C THR A 39 -14.20 -2.95 0.34
N GLU A 40 -15.42 -3.24 0.78
CA GLU A 40 -16.48 -2.26 1.03
C GLU A 40 -17.06 -2.50 2.42
N TYR A 41 -17.66 -1.44 2.99
CA TYR A 41 -18.35 -1.54 4.26
C TYR A 41 -19.86 -1.68 4.03
N ASP A 42 -20.36 -2.88 4.25
CA ASP A 42 -21.77 -3.28 4.16
C ASP A 42 -22.67 -2.61 5.21
N GLY A 43 -22.11 -2.18 6.34
CA GLY A 43 -22.87 -1.68 7.50
C GLY A 43 -23.04 -2.73 8.60
N THR A 44 -22.50 -3.94 8.43
CA THR A 44 -22.49 -4.95 9.49
C THR A 44 -21.75 -4.40 10.71
N PRO A 45 -22.37 -4.38 11.90
CA PRO A 45 -21.80 -3.78 13.10
C PRO A 45 -20.38 -4.28 13.40
N ALA A 46 -19.51 -3.34 13.76
CA ALA A 46 -18.16 -3.62 14.23
C ALA A 46 -17.81 -2.67 15.38
N GLU A 47 -17.00 -3.17 16.31
CA GLU A 47 -16.54 -2.40 17.47
C GLU A 47 -15.33 -1.52 17.13
N LEU A 48 -14.66 -1.77 16.01
CA LEU A 48 -13.54 -1.00 15.48
C LEU A 48 -13.47 -1.15 13.95
N MET A 49 -13.24 -0.04 13.25
CA MET A 49 -12.82 -0.06 11.84
C MET A 49 -11.34 0.31 11.70
N VAL A 50 -10.63 -0.46 10.87
CA VAL A 50 -9.29 -0.10 10.36
C VAL A 50 -9.37 0.04 8.84
N ALA A 51 -9.33 1.25 8.33
CA ALA A 51 -9.39 1.54 6.89
C ALA A 51 -7.99 1.78 6.31
N LEU A 52 -7.58 0.94 5.36
CA LEU A 52 -6.35 1.15 4.61
C LEU A 52 -6.60 2.12 3.45
N HIS A 53 -5.75 3.12 3.30
CA HIS A 53 -5.80 4.15 2.26
C HIS A 53 -6.94 5.17 2.43
N ALA A 54 -6.60 6.39 2.87
CA ALA A 54 -7.59 7.42 3.20
C ALA A 54 -8.55 7.76 2.05
N TRP A 55 -8.02 8.04 0.85
CA TRP A 55 -8.86 8.39 -0.30
C TRP A 55 -9.72 7.23 -0.82
N ARG A 56 -9.13 6.05 -1.06
CA ARG A 56 -9.86 4.91 -1.66
C ARG A 56 -10.91 4.31 -0.72
N SER A 57 -10.72 4.42 0.59
CA SER A 57 -11.67 3.92 1.58
C SER A 57 -12.59 5.02 2.13
N ALA A 58 -12.61 6.21 1.53
CA ALA A 58 -13.37 7.35 2.03
C ALA A 58 -14.88 7.06 2.18
N GLY A 59 -15.47 6.31 1.24
CA GLY A 59 -16.87 5.90 1.31
C GLY A 59 -17.17 5.01 2.53
N ALA A 60 -16.31 4.04 2.81
CA ALA A 60 -16.44 3.15 3.96
C ALA A 60 -16.22 3.90 5.29
N VAL A 61 -15.21 4.78 5.33
CA VAL A 61 -14.93 5.63 6.49
C VAL A 61 -16.13 6.51 6.83
N ARG A 62 -16.71 7.17 5.82
CA ARG A 62 -17.90 8.00 6.00
C ARG A 62 -19.06 7.17 6.55
N ARG A 63 -19.41 6.07 5.87
CA ARG A 63 -20.53 5.21 6.26
C ARG A 63 -20.37 4.61 7.67
N PHE A 64 -19.15 4.23 8.05
CA PHE A 64 -18.87 3.74 9.40
C PHE A 64 -19.09 4.82 10.45
N ARG A 65 -18.62 6.05 10.22
CA ARG A 65 -18.79 7.15 11.16
C ARG A 65 -20.26 7.60 11.26
N GLU A 66 -21.02 7.53 10.17
CA GLU A 66 -22.47 7.82 10.16
C GLU A 66 -23.26 6.79 10.99
N LEU A 67 -22.98 5.49 10.81
CA LEU A 67 -23.70 4.43 11.52
C LEU A 67 -23.23 4.25 12.98
N HIS A 68 -21.97 4.58 13.26
CA HIS A 68 -21.31 4.31 14.53
C HIS A 68 -20.45 5.49 14.98
N PRO A 69 -21.06 6.63 15.35
CA PRO A 69 -20.35 7.88 15.64
C PRO A 69 -19.33 7.74 16.79
N ASP A 70 -19.60 6.87 17.77
CA ASP A 70 -18.75 6.71 18.96
C ASP A 70 -17.76 5.54 18.87
N ARG A 71 -17.78 4.77 17.77
CA ARG A 71 -16.87 3.62 17.63
C ARG A 71 -15.49 4.06 17.12
N PRO A 72 -14.40 3.45 17.64
CA PRO A 72 -13.05 3.71 17.16
C PRO A 72 -12.90 3.49 15.65
N LEU A 73 -12.25 4.45 15.00
CA LEU A 73 -11.88 4.41 13.58
C LEU A 73 -10.40 4.73 13.42
N VAL A 74 -9.67 3.81 12.80
CA VAL A 74 -8.25 3.98 12.44
C VAL A 74 -8.13 4.09 10.93
N VAL A 75 -7.42 5.10 10.44
CA VAL A 75 -7.05 5.21 9.02
C VAL A 75 -5.55 4.99 8.87
N ALA A 76 -5.18 3.97 8.10
CA ALA A 76 -3.80 3.63 7.79
C ALA A 76 -3.42 4.15 6.41
N LEU A 77 -2.36 4.96 6.37
CA LEU A 77 -1.89 5.70 5.22
C LEU A 77 -0.92 4.83 4.42
N SER A 78 -1.29 4.52 3.17
CA SER A 78 -0.67 3.42 2.43
C SER A 78 0.11 3.86 1.17
N GLY A 79 0.29 5.17 0.97
CA GLY A 79 1.18 5.72 -0.04
C GLY A 79 0.49 6.79 -0.89
N THR A 80 -0.31 6.38 -1.89
CA THR A 80 -0.90 7.33 -2.84
C THR A 80 -1.90 8.30 -2.21
N ASP A 81 -2.48 7.97 -1.06
CA ASP A 81 -3.20 8.96 -0.25
C ASP A 81 -2.32 10.14 0.16
N LEU A 82 -1.08 9.91 0.60
CA LEU A 82 -0.14 10.95 1.03
C LEU A 82 0.61 11.63 -0.11
N TYR A 83 0.98 10.87 -1.15
CA TYR A 83 1.86 11.34 -2.22
C TYR A 83 1.10 11.88 -3.45
N GLN A 84 -0.21 11.64 -3.53
CA GLN A 84 -0.99 12.01 -4.71
C GLN A 84 -2.35 12.58 -4.36
N TYR A 85 -3.20 11.81 -3.67
CA TYR A 85 -4.61 12.18 -3.49
C TYR A 85 -4.83 13.28 -2.48
N ILE A 86 -3.93 13.49 -1.52
CA ILE A 86 -3.99 14.65 -0.64
C ILE A 86 -3.90 15.98 -1.41
N ASP A 87 -3.27 16.00 -2.58
CA ASP A 87 -3.19 17.20 -3.43
C ASP A 87 -4.21 17.15 -4.58
N ARG A 88 -4.33 15.99 -5.24
CA ARG A 88 -5.16 15.82 -6.45
C ARG A 88 -6.66 15.85 -6.15
N ASP A 89 -7.08 15.28 -5.03
CA ASP A 89 -8.47 15.22 -4.61
C ASP A 89 -8.54 15.31 -3.07
N PRO A 90 -8.25 16.51 -2.53
CA PRO A 90 -8.00 16.70 -1.11
C PRO A 90 -9.25 16.43 -0.26
N ARG A 91 -10.44 16.77 -0.75
CA ARG A 91 -11.69 16.75 0.04
C ARG A 91 -11.99 15.38 0.66
N PRO A 92 -12.10 14.27 -0.10
CA PRO A 92 -12.33 12.94 0.48
C PRO A 92 -11.16 12.49 1.35
N THR A 93 -9.92 12.75 0.94
CA THR A 93 -8.72 12.39 1.71
C THR A 93 -8.76 13.03 3.09
N LEU A 94 -8.88 14.37 3.15
CA LEU A 94 -8.88 15.15 4.39
C LEU A 94 -10.05 14.77 5.29
N ARG A 95 -11.26 14.58 4.75
CA ARG A 95 -12.40 14.10 5.56
C ARG A 95 -12.11 12.76 6.21
N SER A 96 -11.55 11.79 5.50
CA SER A 96 -11.17 10.52 6.11
C SER A 96 -10.12 10.68 7.20
N LEU A 97 -9.14 11.58 7.01
CA LEU A 97 -8.15 11.88 8.04
C LEU A 97 -8.78 12.54 9.27
N GLU A 98 -9.74 13.43 9.08
CA GLU A 98 -10.46 14.14 10.15
C GLU A 98 -11.34 13.19 10.95
N SER A 99 -12.12 12.34 10.29
CA SER A 99 -13.03 11.38 10.91
C SER A 99 -12.33 10.32 11.75
N ALA A 100 -11.06 10.01 11.46
CA ALA A 100 -10.33 8.96 12.18
C ALA A 100 -9.93 9.37 13.61
N ASP A 101 -10.03 8.47 14.57
CA ASP A 101 -9.52 8.68 15.93
C ASP A 101 -8.00 8.54 15.99
N ARG A 102 -7.45 7.66 15.15
CA ARG A 102 -6.00 7.48 14.96
C ARG A 102 -5.63 7.39 13.49
N LEU A 103 -4.48 7.96 13.17
CA LEU A 103 -3.83 7.80 11.88
C LEU A 103 -2.60 6.93 12.05
N VAL A 104 -2.45 5.92 11.20
CA VAL A 104 -1.22 5.11 11.14
C VAL A 104 -0.51 5.45 9.84
N ALA A 105 0.77 5.78 9.88
CA ALA A 105 1.61 5.85 8.69
C ALA A 105 2.79 4.89 8.79
N LEU A 106 3.31 4.50 7.63
CA LEU A 106 4.31 3.42 7.52
C LEU A 106 5.74 3.95 7.37
N GLN A 107 5.92 5.28 7.49
CA GLN A 107 7.18 6.00 7.31
C GLN A 107 7.09 7.42 7.93
N GLU A 108 8.23 8.00 8.31
CA GLU A 108 8.31 9.27 9.06
C GLU A 108 7.99 10.54 8.25
N LEU A 109 8.34 10.59 6.96
CA LEU A 109 8.01 11.69 6.03
C LEU A 109 6.51 11.96 5.91
N ALA A 110 5.63 11.01 6.31
CA ALA A 110 4.20 11.23 6.41
C ALA A 110 3.85 12.47 7.26
N ARG A 111 4.63 12.75 8.30
CA ARG A 111 4.45 13.94 9.17
C ARG A 111 4.49 15.25 8.39
N ARG A 112 5.29 15.32 7.31
CA ARG A 112 5.42 16.50 6.46
C ARG A 112 4.18 16.75 5.61
N ARG A 113 3.43 15.69 5.29
CA ARG A 113 2.25 15.74 4.42
C ARG A 113 0.94 15.86 5.19
N ILE A 114 0.90 15.39 6.44
CA ILE A 114 -0.29 15.48 7.28
C ILE A 114 -0.48 16.91 7.82
N PRO A 115 -1.71 17.47 7.73
CA PRO A 115 -2.03 18.77 8.31
C PRO A 115 -1.62 18.86 9.79
N PRO A 116 -0.99 19.96 10.25
CA PRO A 116 -0.47 20.08 11.62
C PRO A 116 -1.47 19.68 12.71
N ARG A 117 -2.73 20.13 12.60
CA ARG A 117 -3.81 19.81 13.55
C ARG A 117 -4.12 18.32 13.71
N LEU A 118 -3.78 17.49 12.70
CA LEU A 118 -4.02 16.05 12.71
C LEU A 118 -2.80 15.24 13.17
N ARG A 119 -1.62 15.87 13.32
CA ARG A 119 -0.38 15.17 13.70
C ARG A 119 -0.45 14.56 15.10
N ARG A 120 -1.23 15.13 16.03
CA ARG A 120 -1.40 14.60 17.40
C ARG A 120 -1.90 13.15 17.44
N LYS A 121 -2.73 12.77 16.47
CA LYS A 121 -3.30 11.43 16.34
C LYS A 121 -2.54 10.52 15.38
N LEU A 122 -1.46 11.00 14.77
CA LEU A 122 -0.58 10.21 13.92
C LEU A 122 0.32 9.31 14.75
N ARG A 123 0.46 8.06 14.32
CA ARG A 123 1.41 7.08 14.82
C ARG A 123 2.18 6.49 13.64
N ILE A 124 3.50 6.44 13.78
CA ILE A 124 4.36 5.80 12.78
C ILE A 124 4.57 4.36 13.21
N ILE A 125 4.20 3.42 12.34
CA ILE A 125 4.42 1.98 12.54
C ILE A 125 5.10 1.47 11.27
N HIS A 126 6.41 1.28 11.35
CA HIS A 126 7.19 0.78 10.22
C HIS A 126 6.75 -0.65 9.87
N GLN A 127 6.67 -0.93 8.57
CA GLN A 127 6.40 -2.30 8.12
C GLN A 127 7.63 -3.18 8.39
N SER A 128 7.40 -4.31 9.05
CA SER A 128 8.40 -5.36 9.19
C SER A 128 8.18 -6.48 8.18
N ALA A 129 9.21 -7.28 7.93
CA ALA A 129 9.11 -8.56 7.25
C ALA A 129 9.87 -9.61 8.10
N PRO A 130 9.37 -10.86 8.19
CA PRO A 130 10.16 -11.92 8.78
C PRO A 130 11.44 -12.14 7.95
N PRO A 131 12.53 -12.60 8.58
CA PRO A 131 13.73 -12.97 7.84
C PRO A 131 13.41 -14.10 6.86
N LEU A 132 14.19 -14.18 5.78
CA LEU A 132 14.12 -15.32 4.88
C LEU A 132 14.56 -16.58 5.64
N PRO A 133 13.87 -17.72 5.48
CA PRO A 133 14.21 -18.95 6.19
C PRO A 133 15.60 -19.49 5.81
N ARG A 134 16.09 -19.15 4.61
CA ARG A 134 17.45 -19.45 4.15
C ARG A 134 17.97 -18.30 3.27
N PRO A 135 19.29 -18.04 3.24
CA PRO A 135 19.88 -17.18 2.23
C PRO A 135 19.54 -17.68 0.83
N GLY A 136 19.27 -16.77 -0.11
CA GLY A 136 19.09 -17.14 -1.52
C GLY A 136 20.37 -17.71 -2.12
N ALA A 137 20.23 -18.59 -3.12
CA ALA A 137 21.38 -19.00 -3.94
C ALA A 137 21.99 -17.76 -4.64
N ARG A 138 23.32 -17.73 -4.77
CA ARG A 138 23.98 -16.68 -5.57
C ARG A 138 23.66 -16.93 -7.06
N PRO A 139 23.13 -15.94 -7.81
CA PRO A 139 22.97 -16.09 -9.24
C PRO A 139 24.32 -16.41 -9.90
N SER A 140 24.29 -17.30 -10.88
CA SER A 140 25.44 -17.64 -11.72
C SER A 140 25.68 -16.53 -12.75
N GLN A 141 26.96 -16.31 -13.07
CA GLN A 141 27.48 -15.64 -14.28
C GLN A 141 27.07 -14.16 -14.52
N ALA A 142 25.87 -13.68 -14.18
CA ALA A 142 25.40 -12.31 -14.41
C ALA A 142 25.23 -11.52 -13.10
N PHE A 143 25.32 -10.19 -13.18
CA PHE A 143 24.93 -9.31 -12.09
C PHE A 143 23.45 -8.96 -12.23
N GLU A 144 22.59 -9.60 -11.43
CA GLU A 144 21.14 -9.43 -11.52
C GLU A 144 20.62 -8.31 -10.62
N VAL A 145 19.85 -7.39 -11.20
CA VAL A 145 19.13 -6.32 -10.50
C VAL A 145 17.64 -6.62 -10.55
N ALA A 146 17.03 -6.91 -9.39
CA ALA A 146 15.60 -7.14 -9.29
C ALA A 146 14.82 -5.84 -9.10
N VAL A 147 13.85 -5.57 -9.96
CA VAL A 147 12.90 -4.46 -9.84
C VAL A 147 11.53 -5.03 -9.49
N ILE A 148 11.13 -4.93 -8.22
CA ILE A 148 9.89 -5.54 -7.72
C ILE A 148 8.80 -4.47 -7.57
N ALA A 149 8.00 -4.30 -8.62
CA ALA A 149 6.87 -3.38 -8.62
C ALA A 149 5.89 -3.70 -9.77
N HIS A 150 4.60 -3.43 -9.58
CA HIS A 150 3.68 -3.36 -10.72
C HIS A 150 4.09 -2.24 -11.69
N LEU A 151 3.90 -2.45 -13.00
CA LEU A 151 4.21 -1.44 -14.01
C LEU A 151 3.14 -0.35 -13.96
N ARG A 152 3.48 0.77 -13.32
CA ARG A 152 2.60 1.91 -13.09
C ARG A 152 3.41 3.19 -13.19
N LYS A 153 2.83 4.28 -13.71
CA LYS A 153 3.53 5.56 -13.85
C LYS A 153 4.24 6.02 -12.57
N VAL A 154 3.58 5.92 -11.41
CA VAL A 154 4.12 6.34 -10.10
C VAL A 154 5.34 5.51 -9.64
N LYS A 155 5.57 4.34 -10.26
CA LYS A 155 6.69 3.45 -9.97
C LYS A 155 7.86 3.63 -10.93
N ASP A 156 7.68 4.42 -11.98
CA ASP A 156 8.65 4.63 -13.05
C ASP A 156 9.36 3.33 -13.47
N PRO A 157 8.59 2.33 -13.93
CA PRO A 157 9.03 0.93 -13.92
C PRO A 157 10.17 0.62 -14.88
N LEU A 158 10.38 1.45 -15.92
CA LEU A 158 11.43 1.25 -16.92
C LEU A 158 12.72 2.01 -16.58
N ARG A 159 12.72 2.82 -15.52
CA ARG A 159 13.88 3.65 -15.16
C ARG A 159 15.17 2.85 -15.02
N ALA A 160 15.09 1.65 -14.44
CA ALA A 160 16.25 0.78 -14.31
C ALA A 160 16.80 0.34 -15.67
N ALA A 161 15.91 -0.03 -16.61
CA ALA A 161 16.29 -0.45 -17.95
C ALA A 161 16.88 0.72 -18.76
N GLU A 162 16.26 1.90 -18.66
CA GLU A 162 16.78 3.13 -19.26
C GLU A 162 18.17 3.49 -18.73
N ALA A 163 18.42 3.33 -17.42
CA ALA A 163 19.72 3.59 -16.81
C ALA A 163 20.78 2.56 -17.22
N ALA A 164 20.41 1.32 -17.53
CA ALA A 164 21.36 0.29 -17.98
C ALA A 164 22.04 0.65 -19.30
N ARG A 165 21.44 1.54 -20.11
CA ARG A 165 22.01 2.06 -21.36
C ARG A 165 23.28 2.89 -21.16
N LEU A 166 23.53 3.34 -19.92
CA LEU A 166 24.76 4.06 -19.56
C LEU A 166 25.95 3.11 -19.36
N LEU A 167 25.74 1.80 -19.37
CA LEU A 167 26.79 0.80 -19.17
C LEU A 167 27.46 0.42 -20.51
N PRO A 168 28.72 -0.03 -20.48
CA PRO A 168 29.38 -0.57 -21.66
C PRO A 168 28.62 -1.78 -22.23
N ALA A 169 28.72 -2.01 -23.53
CA ALA A 169 28.11 -3.16 -24.20
C ALA A 169 28.59 -4.52 -23.65
N ALA A 170 29.77 -4.58 -23.04
CA ALA A 170 30.32 -5.76 -22.38
C ALA A 170 29.69 -6.04 -20.99
N SER A 171 28.81 -5.18 -20.49
CA SER A 171 28.14 -5.35 -19.20
C SER A 171 27.30 -6.62 -19.18
N ARG A 172 27.42 -7.39 -18.09
CA ARG A 172 26.64 -8.61 -17.83
C ARG A 172 25.46 -8.35 -16.91
N LEU A 173 25.04 -7.10 -16.79
CA LEU A 173 23.93 -6.71 -15.94
C LEU A 173 22.62 -7.22 -16.54
N ARG A 174 21.79 -7.83 -15.70
CA ARG A 174 20.44 -8.29 -16.07
C ARG A 174 19.42 -7.64 -15.16
N ILE A 175 18.46 -6.93 -15.72
CA ILE A 175 17.33 -6.39 -14.95
C ILE A 175 16.18 -7.38 -15.00
N VAL A 176 15.76 -7.86 -13.84
CA VAL A 176 14.61 -8.75 -13.69
C VAL A 176 13.48 -7.97 -13.06
N HIS A 177 12.49 -7.61 -13.88
CA HIS A 177 11.30 -6.91 -13.41
C HIS A 177 10.23 -7.92 -12.96
N VAL A 178 9.79 -7.83 -11.70
CA VAL A 178 8.73 -8.68 -11.15
C VAL A 178 7.51 -7.81 -10.79
N GLY A 179 6.45 -7.93 -11.58
CA GLY A 179 5.16 -7.31 -11.32
C GLY A 179 4.29 -7.18 -12.56
N GLY A 180 2.97 -7.27 -12.39
CA GLY A 180 2.02 -7.12 -13.49
C GLY A 180 1.86 -5.67 -13.97
N ALA A 181 1.44 -5.51 -15.23
CA ALA A 181 1.11 -4.20 -15.81
C ALA A 181 -0.26 -3.69 -15.35
N ASP A 182 -0.37 -2.39 -15.03
CA ASP A 182 -1.69 -1.79 -14.75
C ASP A 182 -2.47 -1.37 -16.01
N SER A 183 -1.84 -1.43 -17.18
CA SER A 183 -2.48 -1.21 -18.47
C SER A 183 -1.82 -1.99 -19.62
N PRO A 184 -2.53 -2.22 -20.74
CA PRO A 184 -1.94 -2.81 -21.95
C PRO A 184 -0.75 -2.00 -22.49
N GLN A 185 -0.78 -0.68 -22.33
CA GLN A 185 0.29 0.23 -22.76
C GLN A 185 1.58 -0.05 -21.98
N TRP A 186 1.49 -0.25 -20.67
CA TRP A 186 2.67 -0.63 -19.86
C TRP A 186 3.19 -2.01 -20.23
N ALA A 187 2.31 -2.95 -20.52
CA ALA A 187 2.72 -4.28 -20.98
C ALA A 187 3.49 -4.21 -22.32
N ALA A 188 2.98 -3.44 -23.28
CA ALA A 188 3.63 -3.25 -24.58
C ALA A 188 5.00 -2.57 -24.44
N ARG A 189 5.10 -1.51 -23.62
CA ARG A 189 6.37 -0.82 -23.37
C ARG A 189 7.41 -1.73 -22.71
N ALA A 190 7.00 -2.55 -21.74
CA ALA A 190 7.93 -3.48 -21.09
C ALA A 190 8.43 -4.56 -22.06
N LYS A 191 7.57 -5.09 -22.95
CA LYS A 191 7.98 -6.04 -23.99
C LYS A 191 8.99 -5.43 -24.97
N ALA A 192 8.71 -4.21 -25.47
CA ALA A 192 9.62 -3.50 -26.35
C ALA A 192 10.98 -3.20 -25.69
N GLU A 193 11.01 -2.98 -24.38
CA GLU A 193 12.26 -2.79 -23.64
C GLU A 193 13.06 -4.09 -23.48
N MET A 194 12.39 -5.25 -23.44
CA MET A 194 13.06 -6.57 -23.34
C MET A 194 13.71 -7.02 -24.65
N GLU A 195 13.25 -6.49 -25.79
CA GLU A 195 13.75 -6.82 -27.13
C GLU A 195 14.97 -5.98 -27.54
N ARG A 196 15.37 -5.00 -26.72
CA ARG A 196 16.54 -4.14 -26.94
C ARG A 196 17.79 -4.73 -26.31
#